data_AF-A0A1N7AXP0-F1
#
_entry.id   AF-A0A1N7AXP0-F1
#
_cell.length_a   1.000
_cell.length_b   1.000
_cell.length_c   1.000
_cell.angle_alpha   90.00
_cell.angle_beta   90.00
_cell.angle_gamma   90.00
#
_symmetry.space_group_name_H-M   'P 1'
#
loop_
_entity.id
_entity.type
_entity.pdbx_description
1 polymer ?
#
loop_
_entity_poly.entity_id
_entity_poly.type
_entity_poly.pdbx_seq_one_letter_code
_entity_poly.pdbx_strand_id
1 'polypeptide(L)'
;MAVEQRNVEPGSDVLIRKVDSHLAAVRAGLRGPELELAERLGRCLRELVVSTAHASAADRGQVRAAVHYFVLRRESRGRLLSVRSLAAAERVVQRVARQLGRADLLAEPAIEDRTGPDPRAAGPVRAAEQGAAAR
;
A
#
# COMPACT_ATOMS: atom_id res chain seq x y z
N MET A 1 7.16 4.54 24.53
CA MET A 1 6.62 4.17 23.20
C MET A 1 7.15 5.17 22.18
N ALA A 2 8.31 4.89 21.58
CA ALA A 2 8.86 5.74 20.53
C ALA A 2 8.22 5.33 19.21
N VAL A 3 7.19 6.08 18.80
CA VAL A 3 6.69 6.00 17.42
C VAL A 3 7.80 6.60 16.58
N GLU A 4 8.60 5.76 15.92
CA GLU A 4 9.58 6.21 14.94
C GLU A 4 8.81 6.97 13.86
N GLN A 5 8.81 8.30 13.99
CA GLN A 5 8.44 9.21 12.93
C GLN A 5 9.50 9.06 11.86
N ARG A 6 9.33 8.02 11.03
CA ARG A 6 10.09 7.83 9.81
C ARG A 6 9.94 9.13 9.05
N ASN A 7 11.03 9.90 9.00
CA ASN A 7 11.15 11.10 8.19
C ASN A 7 11.18 10.62 6.74
N VAL A 8 9.99 10.25 6.24
CA VAL A 8 9.73 9.94 4.84
C VAL A 8 10.11 11.21 4.11
N GLU A 9 11.15 11.14 3.27
CA GLU A 9 11.64 12.31 2.53
C GLU A 9 10.46 13.15 2.01
N PRO A 10 10.51 14.49 2.10
CA PRO A 10 9.37 15.34 1.76
C PRO A 10 8.83 15.10 0.33
N GLY A 11 9.65 14.53 -0.56
CA GLY A 11 9.23 14.09 -1.89
C GLY A 11 8.24 12.92 -1.93
N SER A 12 8.36 11.91 -1.07
CA SER A 12 7.44 10.74 -1.04
C SER A 12 6.10 11.09 -0.39
N ASP A 13 6.10 11.96 0.63
CA ASP A 13 4.88 12.43 1.29
C ASP A 13 3.95 13.18 0.31
N VAL A 14 4.55 13.99 -0.58
CA VAL A 14 3.82 14.71 -1.64
C VAL A 14 3.18 13.73 -2.64
N LEU A 15 3.85 12.62 -2.98
CA LEU A 15 3.28 11.62 -3.88
C LEU A 15 2.09 10.90 -3.25
N ILE A 16 2.19 10.54 -1.97
CA ILE A 16 1.09 9.93 -1.22
C ILE A 16 -0.12 10.88 -1.19
N ARG A 17 0.08 12.16 -0.84
CA ARG A 17 -0.99 13.16 -0.83
C ARG A 17 -1.64 13.34 -2.20
N LYS A 18 -0.86 13.29 -3.29
CA LYS A 18 -1.39 13.37 -4.66
C LYS A 18 -2.26 12.16 -5.01
N VAL A 19 -1.85 10.95 -4.62
CA VAL A 19 -2.64 9.73 -4.80
C VAL A 19 -3.94 9.82 -4.00
N ASP A 20 -3.86 10.18 -2.72
CA ASP A 20 -5.03 10.25 -1.83
C ASP A 20 -6.04 11.30 -2.30
N SER A 21 -5.55 12.48 -2.74
CA SER A 21 -6.40 13.53 -3.32
C SER A 21 -7.10 13.08 -4.61
N HIS A 22 -6.39 12.32 -5.45
CA HIS A 22 -6.98 11.78 -6.67
C HIS A 22 -8.04 10.72 -6.35
N LEU A 23 -7.77 9.81 -5.41
CA LEU A 23 -8.75 8.81 -4.96
C LEU A 23 -10.01 9.46 -4.38
N ALA A 24 -9.87 10.50 -3.57
CA ALA A 24 -11.02 11.24 -3.05
C ALA A 24 -11.89 11.83 -4.17
N ALA A 25 -11.26 12.39 -5.21
CA ALA A 25 -11.96 12.90 -6.37
C ALA A 25 -12.62 11.78 -7.22
N VAL A 26 -11.93 10.66 -7.40
CA VAL A 26 -12.45 9.50 -8.14
C VAL A 26 -13.64 8.86 -7.40
N ARG A 27 -13.59 8.76 -6.07
CA ARG A 27 -14.73 8.31 -5.24
C ARG A 27 -15.96 9.18 -5.38
N ALA A 28 -15.81 10.46 -5.72
CA ALA A 28 -16.95 11.33 -5.98
C ALA A 28 -17.57 11.10 -7.38
N GLY A 29 -16.77 10.69 -8.37
CA GLY A 29 -17.20 10.59 -9.77
C GLY A 29 -17.42 9.17 -10.30
N LEU A 30 -16.77 8.15 -9.74
CA LEU A 30 -16.87 6.76 -10.18
C LEU A 30 -17.68 5.88 -9.23
N ARG A 31 -18.22 4.80 -9.79
CA ARG A 31 -18.99 3.75 -9.11
C ARG A 31 -18.61 2.40 -9.71
N GLY A 32 -18.85 1.33 -8.95
CA GLY A 32 -18.70 -0.04 -9.42
C GLY A 32 -17.24 -0.46 -9.67
N PRO A 33 -16.98 -1.36 -10.63
CA PRO A 33 -15.68 -2.03 -10.78
C PRO A 33 -14.54 -1.07 -11.14
N GLU A 34 -14.83 0.07 -11.78
CA GLU A 34 -13.83 1.09 -12.07
C GLU A 34 -13.33 1.81 -10.81
N LEU A 35 -14.21 2.00 -9.81
CA LEU A 35 -13.81 2.56 -8.52
C LEU A 35 -12.90 1.58 -7.77
N GLU A 36 -13.29 0.31 -7.70
CA GLU A 36 -12.48 -0.72 -7.01
C GLU A 36 -11.09 -0.87 -7.62
N LEU A 37 -11.00 -0.84 -8.96
CA LEU A 37 -9.71 -0.88 -9.65
C LEU A 37 -8.88 0.38 -9.34
N ALA A 38 -9.48 1.57 -9.34
CA ALA A 38 -8.78 2.79 -8.98
C ALA A 38 -8.25 2.74 -7.52
N GLU A 39 -9.04 2.23 -6.58
CA GLU A 39 -8.64 2.08 -5.18
C GLU A 39 -7.52 1.06 -4.99
N ARG A 40 -7.58 -0.10 -5.67
CA ARG A 40 -6.50 -1.09 -5.68
C ARG A 40 -5.20 -0.48 -6.19
N LEU A 41 -5.25 0.23 -7.32
CA LEU A 41 -4.08 0.90 -7.89
C LEU A 41 -3.52 1.98 -6.97
N GLY A 42 -4.39 2.77 -6.34
CA GLY A 42 -3.98 3.78 -5.38
C GLY A 42 -3.29 3.19 -4.14
N ARG A 43 -3.80 2.08 -3.60
CA ARG A 43 -3.13 1.36 -2.50
C ARG A 43 -1.76 0.84 -2.92
N CYS A 44 -1.67 0.20 -4.08
CA CYS A 44 -0.40 -0.29 -4.62
C CYS A 44 0.64 0.84 -4.79
N LEU A 45 0.22 1.99 -5.32
CA LEU A 45 1.08 3.16 -5.47
C LEU A 45 1.58 3.70 -4.13
N ARG A 46 0.74 3.77 -3.10
CA ARG A 46 1.16 4.18 -1.74
C ARG A 46 2.25 3.25 -1.21
N GLU A 47 2.04 1.94 -1.32
CA GLU A 47 3.01 0.93 -0.88
C GLU A 47 4.33 1.02 -1.67
N LEU A 48 4.27 1.25 -2.99
CA LEU A 48 5.47 1.45 -3.81
C LEU A 48 6.23 2.72 -3.42
N VAL A 49 5.53 3.83 -3.14
CA VAL A 49 6.17 5.08 -2.68
C VAL A 49 6.87 4.87 -1.34
N VAL A 50 6.23 4.19 -0.39
CA VAL A 50 6.83 3.89 0.93
C VAL A 50 8.02 2.93 0.78
N SER A 51 7.87 1.87 -0.01
CA SER A 51 8.92 0.87 -0.24
C SER A 51 10.14 1.45 -0.96
N THR A 52 9.95 2.48 -1.80
CA THR A 52 11.04 3.14 -2.54
C THR A 52 11.61 4.37 -1.86
N ALA A 53 11.16 4.72 -0.64
CA ALA A 53 11.62 5.91 0.07
C ALA A 53 13.14 5.93 0.30
N HIS A 54 13.75 4.75 0.50
CA HIS A 54 15.20 4.58 0.67
C HIS A 54 15.88 3.90 -0.54
N ALA A 55 15.17 3.75 -1.65
CA ALA A 55 15.69 3.11 -2.87
C ALA A 55 16.44 4.10 -3.77
N SER A 56 16.95 3.62 -4.91
CA SER A 56 17.72 4.44 -5.85
C SER A 56 16.90 5.63 -6.37
N ALA A 57 17.59 6.70 -6.77
CA ALA A 57 16.95 7.84 -7.44
C ALA A 57 16.20 7.41 -8.72
N ALA A 58 16.69 6.38 -9.41
CA ALA A 58 16.01 5.80 -10.57
C ALA A 58 14.65 5.19 -10.18
N ASP A 59 14.62 4.40 -9.11
CA ASP A 59 13.40 3.74 -8.60
C ASP A 59 12.37 4.78 -8.15
N ARG A 60 12.83 5.79 -7.41
CA ARG A 60 11.99 6.93 -7.00
C ARG A 60 11.45 7.71 -8.20
N GLY A 61 12.25 7.87 -9.25
CA GLY A 61 11.83 8.48 -10.51
C GLY A 61 10.75 7.69 -11.23
N GLN A 62 10.86 6.36 -11.28
CA GLN A 62 9.87 5.46 -11.88
C GLN A 62 8.53 5.51 -11.12
N VAL A 63 8.57 5.46 -9.78
CA VAL A 63 7.37 5.57 -8.95
C VAL A 63 6.72 6.95 -9.12
N ARG A 64 7.52 8.03 -9.14
CA ARG A 64 7.02 9.38 -9.41
C ARG A 64 6.35 9.47 -10.77
N ALA A 65 6.90 8.87 -11.82
CA ALA A 65 6.29 8.85 -13.14
C ALA A 65 4.97 8.06 -13.16
N ALA A 66 4.90 6.92 -12.45
CA ALA A 66 3.67 6.14 -12.32
C ALA A 66 2.56 6.91 -11.58
N VAL A 67 2.90 7.53 -10.45
CA VAL A 67 1.98 8.42 -9.70
C VAL A 67 1.54 9.59 -10.59
N HIS A 68 2.46 10.20 -11.33
CA HIS A 68 2.14 11.30 -12.21
C HIS A 68 1.17 10.88 -13.31
N TYR A 69 1.39 9.73 -13.96
CA TYR A 69 0.49 9.19 -14.97
C TYR A 69 -0.90 8.89 -14.41
N PHE A 70 -0.98 8.37 -13.17
CA PHE A 70 -2.26 8.13 -12.49
C PHE A 70 -3.00 9.45 -12.18
N VAL A 71 -2.30 10.47 -11.68
CA VAL A 71 -2.88 11.72 -11.19
C VAL A 71 -3.23 12.73 -12.31
N LEU A 72 -2.34 12.92 -13.31
CA LEU A 72 -2.54 13.87 -14.44
C LEU A 72 -3.82 13.59 -15.24
N ARG A 73 -4.25 12.34 -15.25
CA ARG A 73 -5.40 11.89 -16.06
C ARG A 73 -6.71 12.56 -15.66
N ARG A 74 -6.78 13.19 -14.48
CA ARG A 74 -7.92 14.03 -14.05
C ARG A 74 -7.88 15.43 -14.68
N GLU A 75 -6.72 16.05 -14.83
CA GLU A 75 -6.63 17.43 -15.36
C GLU A 75 -6.97 17.47 -16.86
N SER A 76 -6.57 16.47 -17.63
CA SER A 76 -6.72 16.53 -19.09
C SER A 76 -8.11 16.20 -19.63
N ARG A 77 -9.02 15.60 -18.84
CA ARG A 77 -10.37 15.24 -19.33
C ARG A 77 -11.41 15.32 -18.22
N GLY A 78 -12.11 16.46 -18.15
CA GLY A 78 -13.28 16.68 -17.27
C GLY A 78 -14.51 15.83 -17.59
N ARG A 79 -14.34 14.61 -18.12
CA ARG A 79 -15.41 13.66 -18.42
C ARG A 79 -14.95 12.27 -17.99
N LEU A 80 -15.63 11.76 -16.96
CA LEU A 80 -15.64 10.41 -16.41
C LEU A 80 -14.78 9.38 -17.16
N LEU A 81 -13.84 8.80 -16.42
CA LEU A 81 -12.82 7.84 -16.85
C LEU A 81 -13.35 6.83 -17.87
N SER A 82 -12.86 6.89 -19.11
CA SER A 82 -13.05 5.78 -20.04
C SER A 82 -12.25 4.57 -19.54
N VAL A 83 -12.87 3.39 -19.45
CA VAL A 83 -12.28 2.12 -18.96
C VAL A 83 -10.90 1.83 -19.55
N ARG A 84 -10.68 2.16 -20.84
CA ARG A 84 -9.38 1.98 -21.52
C ARG A 84 -8.24 2.79 -20.90
N SER A 85 -8.57 3.91 -20.28
CA SER A 85 -7.62 4.79 -19.61
C SER A 85 -7.15 4.21 -18.27
N LEU A 86 -8.04 3.54 -17.55
CA LEU A 86 -7.75 2.88 -16.28
C LEU A 86 -6.92 1.60 -16.50
N ALA A 87 -7.26 0.80 -17.51
CA ALA A 87 -6.47 -0.37 -17.91
C ALA A 87 -5.04 -0.03 -18.38
N ALA A 88 -4.82 1.18 -18.89
CA ALA A 88 -3.48 1.65 -19.22
C ALA A 88 -2.71 2.09 -17.96
N ALA A 89 -3.37 2.72 -16.99
CA ALA A 89 -2.75 3.04 -15.70
C ALA A 89 -2.37 1.75 -14.95
N GLU A 90 -3.25 0.76 -14.93
CA GLU A 90 -2.97 -0.56 -14.38
C GLU A 90 -1.72 -1.19 -14.97
N ARG A 91 -1.59 -1.22 -16.31
CA ARG A 91 -0.40 -1.77 -16.98
C ARG A 91 0.89 -1.05 -16.61
N VAL A 92 0.85 0.27 -16.41
CA VAL A 92 2.01 1.06 -15.97
C VAL A 92 2.37 0.70 -14.53
N VAL A 93 1.39 0.64 -13.63
CA VAL A 93 1.61 0.28 -12.22
C VAL A 93 2.14 -1.15 -12.11
N GLN A 94 1.56 -2.12 -12.83
CA GLN A 94 2.05 -3.50 -12.86
C GLN A 94 3.49 -3.58 -13.36
N ARG A 95 3.84 -2.83 -14.41
CA ARG A 95 5.21 -2.78 -14.92
C ARG A 95 6.19 -2.28 -13.87
N VAL A 96 5.87 -1.16 -13.20
CA VAL A 96 6.74 -0.56 -12.19
C VAL A 96 6.85 -1.47 -10.97
N ALA A 97 5.75 -2.05 -10.50
CA ALA A 97 5.77 -3.02 -9.41
C ALA A 97 6.67 -4.22 -9.70
N ARG A 98 6.61 -4.78 -10.93
CA ARG A 98 7.51 -5.86 -11.36
C ARG A 98 8.97 -5.43 -11.44
N GLN A 99 9.25 -4.23 -11.97
CA GLN A 99 10.61 -3.70 -12.06
C GLN A 99 11.25 -3.50 -10.68
N LEU A 100 10.43 -3.14 -9.68
CA LEU A 100 10.87 -2.96 -8.30
C LEU A 100 10.85 -4.26 -7.48
N GLY A 101 10.55 -5.42 -8.09
CA GLY A 101 10.44 -6.70 -7.38
C GLY A 101 9.26 -6.79 -6.41
N ARG A 102 8.30 -5.86 -6.48
CA ARG A 102 7.11 -5.77 -5.63
C ARG A 102 5.85 -6.22 -6.36
N ALA A 103 5.98 -7.22 -7.23
CA ALA A 103 4.83 -7.83 -7.92
C ALA A 103 3.82 -8.44 -6.94
N ASP A 104 4.26 -8.78 -5.73
CA ASP A 104 3.44 -9.20 -4.59
C ASP A 104 2.31 -8.21 -4.27
N LEU A 105 2.56 -6.90 -4.40
CA LEU A 105 1.57 -5.85 -4.17
C LEU A 105 0.46 -5.78 -5.23
N LEU A 106 0.57 -6.57 -6.30
CA LEU A 106 -0.44 -6.69 -7.36
C LEU A 106 -1.39 -7.87 -7.11
N ALA A 107 -1.01 -8.83 -6.26
CA ALA A 107 -1.94 -9.81 -5.76
C ALA A 107 -2.96 -9.08 -4.86
N GLU A 108 -4.21 -9.51 -4.90
CA GLU A 108 -5.20 -9.02 -3.94
C GLU A 108 -4.60 -9.13 -2.54
N PRO A 109 -4.80 -8.14 -1.66
CA PRO A 109 -4.37 -8.29 -0.30
C PRO A 109 -5.18 -9.47 0.23
N ALA A 110 -4.52 -10.62 0.38
CA ALA A 110 -4.85 -11.50 1.47
C ALA A 110 -4.91 -10.56 2.67
N ILE A 111 -6.11 -10.38 3.20
CA ILE A 111 -6.32 -9.61 4.40
C ILE A 111 -5.48 -10.34 5.44
N GLU A 112 -4.24 -9.92 5.63
CA GLU A 112 -3.43 -10.31 6.77
C GLU A 112 -3.94 -9.46 7.94
N ASP A 113 -5.18 -9.78 8.31
CA ASP A 113 -5.69 -9.70 9.66
C ASP A 113 -4.77 -10.56 10.51
N ARG A 114 -3.62 -10.03 10.96
CA ARG A 114 -2.98 -10.34 12.25
C ARG A 114 -2.10 -9.19 12.70
N THR A 115 -2.72 -8.31 13.47
CA THR A 115 -2.14 -7.75 14.70
C THR A 115 -0.97 -8.59 15.23
N GLY A 116 0.23 -8.03 15.15
CA GLY A 116 1.39 -8.18 16.03
C GLY A 116 1.88 -9.59 16.39
N PRO A 117 3.16 -9.93 16.18
CA PRO A 117 3.76 -11.01 16.94
C PRO A 117 3.81 -10.57 18.42
N ASP A 118 3.03 -11.22 19.28
CA ASP A 118 3.28 -11.23 20.72
C ASP A 118 4.27 -12.39 21.01
N PRO A 119 5.54 -12.09 21.33
CA PRO A 119 6.53 -13.12 21.69
C PRO A 119 6.48 -13.48 23.19
N ARG A 120 5.40 -13.22 23.92
CA ARG A 120 5.35 -13.38 25.39
C ARG A 120 4.53 -14.57 25.89
N ALA A 121 3.88 -15.34 25.02
CA ALA A 121 3.08 -16.50 25.44
C ALA A 121 3.79 -17.87 25.27
N ALA A 122 5.12 -17.93 25.38
CA ALA A 122 5.87 -19.18 25.35
C ALA A 122 6.79 -19.37 26.58
N GLY A 123 6.14 -19.63 27.72
CA GLY A 123 6.62 -20.48 28.83
C GLY A 123 7.79 -19.98 29.68
N PRO A 124 8.26 -20.77 30.66
CA PRO A 124 7.75 -22.06 31.18
C PRO A 124 7.61 -22.05 32.73
N VAL A 125 6.97 -23.05 33.35
CA VAL A 125 7.54 -23.69 34.56
C VAL A 125 6.93 -25.07 34.81
N ARG A 126 7.85 -25.99 35.06
CA ARG A 126 7.67 -27.38 35.41
C ARG A 126 7.00 -27.56 36.77
N ALA A 127 6.29 -28.68 36.86
CA ALA A 127 6.20 -29.62 37.98
C ALA A 127 6.82 -29.18 39.32
N ALA A 128 5.95 -29.07 40.33
CA ALA A 128 6.30 -29.37 41.70
C ALA A 128 5.15 -30.16 42.33
N GLU A 129 5.55 -31.30 42.88
CA GLU A 129 4.82 -32.29 43.65
C GLU A 129 3.83 -31.69 44.67
N GLN A 130 2.66 -32.32 44.80
CA GLN A 130 1.90 -32.30 46.05
C GLN A 130 1.57 -33.75 46.42
N GLY A 131 2.43 -34.33 47.25
CA GLY A 131 1.97 -35.30 48.24
C GLY A 131 1.60 -34.53 49.51
N ALA A 132 0.40 -34.76 50.06
CA ALA A 132 0.10 -34.73 51.50
C ALA A 132 -1.40 -34.95 51.78
N ALA A 133 -1.71 -36.17 52.24
CA ALA A 133 -2.50 -36.52 53.42
C ALA A 133 -3.94 -35.96 53.69
N ALA A 134 -4.74 -36.88 54.25
CA ALA A 134 -5.98 -36.73 55.03
C ALA A 134 -7.26 -36.58 54.19
N ARG A 135 -8.31 -37.42 54.33
CA ARG A 135 -8.77 -38.27 55.44
C ARG A 135 -9.44 -39.54 54.93
#